data_AF-A0A2D5T2F8-F1
#
_entry.id   AF-A0A2D5T2F8-F1
#
_cell.length_a   1.000
_cell.length_b   1.000
_cell.length_c   1.000
_cell.angle_alpha   90.00
_cell.angle_beta   90.00
_cell.angle_gamma   90.00
#
_symmetry.space_group_name_H-M   'P 1'
#
loop_
_entity.id
_entity.type
_entity.pdbx_description
1 polymer ?
#
loop_
_entity_poly.entity_id
_entity_poly.type
_entity_poly.pdbx_seq_one_letter_code
_entity_poly.pdbx_strand_id
1 'polypeptide(L)' 'MIEKCPKCNGEMDIGRMPIPLKYLFGYKSLNQEQPSFELNVEKAKACLDCGYIELYLDPEKLRSKLGK' A
#
# COMPACT_ATOMS: atom_id res chain seq x y z
N MET A 1 10.14 17.11 3.62
CA MET A 1 11.18 16.35 2.91
C MET A 1 10.58 15.87 1.60
N ILE A 2 11.21 16.18 0.46
CA ILE A 2 10.77 15.66 -0.85
C ILE A 2 11.27 14.23 -0.93
N GLU A 3 10.35 13.28 -0.94
CA GLU A 3 10.71 11.88 -1.14
C GLU A 3 10.96 11.61 -2.63
N LYS A 4 12.01 10.84 -2.92
CA LYS A 4 12.43 10.52 -4.28
C LYS A 4 12.00 9.11 -4.66
N CYS A 5 11.65 8.92 -5.93
CA CYS A 5 11.26 7.63 -6.47
C CYS A 5 12.42 6.64 -6.37
N PRO A 6 12.25 5.45 -5.77
CA PRO A 6 13.31 4.45 -5.69
C PRO A 6 13.63 3.77 -7.03
N LYS A 7 12.84 4.02 -8.09
CA LYS A 7 13.05 3.45 -9.43
C LYS A 7 13.78 4.39 -10.38
N CYS A 8 13.45 5.68 -10.39
CA CYS A 8 14.02 6.65 -11.33
C CYS A 8 14.60 7.91 -10.65
N ASN A 9 14.57 8.00 -9.31
CA ASN A 9 14.95 9.18 -8.54
C ASN A 9 14.11 10.45 -8.83
N GLY A 10 12.97 10.29 -9.49
CA GLY A 10 11.98 11.32 -9.77
C GLY A 10 11.23 11.84 -8.55
N GLU A 11 10.39 12.86 -8.74
CA GLU A 11 9.52 13.38 -7.69
C GLU A 11 8.33 12.46 -7.43
N MET A 12 7.92 12.35 -6.15
CA MET A 12 6.80 11.53 -5.70
C MET A 12 5.69 12.43 -5.17
N ASP A 13 4.48 12.23 -5.68
CA ASP A 13 3.26 12.83 -5.13
C ASP A 13 2.65 11.94 -4.04
N ILE A 14 2.00 12.56 -3.05
CA ILE A 14 1.36 11.87 -1.92
C ILE A 14 -0.15 11.84 -2.14
N GLY A 15 -0.72 10.64 -2.13
CA GLY A 15 -2.15 10.44 -2.28
C GLY A 15 -2.73 9.36 -1.37
N ARG A 16 -3.97 9.00 -1.67
CA ARG A 16 -4.68 7.86 -1.09
C ARG A 16 -5.25 7.00 -2.21
N MET A 17 -5.30 5.69 -2.00
CA MET A 17 -6.06 4.83 -2.91
C MET A 17 -7.54 5.03 -2.59
N PRO A 18 -8.37 5.53 -3.52
CA PRO A 18 -9.81 5.56 -3.30
C PRO A 18 -10.29 4.12 -3.16
N ILE A 19 -11.05 3.82 -2.12
CA ILE A 19 -11.66 2.50 -1.92
C ILE A 19 -13.00 2.53 -2.67
N PRO A 20 -13.12 1.96 -3.89
CA PRO A 20 -14.43 1.76 -4.48
C PRO A 20 -15.17 0.72 -3.63
N LEU A 21 -16.37 1.06 -3.16
CA LEU A 21 -17.24 0.19 -2.34
C LEU A 21 -17.52 -1.20 -2.94
N LYS A 22 -17.12 -1.45 -4.20
CA LYS A 22 -17.38 -2.68 -4.97
C LYS A 22 -16.15 -3.56 -5.17
N TYR A 23 -14.94 -3.07 -4.91
CA TYR A 23 -13.70 -3.84 -5.07
C TYR A 23 -12.76 -3.56 -3.90
N LEU A 24 -12.50 -4.58 -3.08
CA LEU A 24 -11.51 -4.51 -2.02
C LEU A 24 -10.12 -4.45 -2.65
N PHE A 25 -9.57 -3.25 -2.80
CA PHE A 25 -8.19 -3.06 -3.21
C PHE A 25 -7.32 -3.17 -1.94
N GLY A 26 -6.91 -4.39 -1.60
CA GLY A 26 -6.19 -4.67 -0.37
C GLY A 26 -5.02 -5.63 -0.57
N TYR A 27 -4.13 -5.63 0.41
CA TYR A 27 -3.01 -6.57 0.48
C TYR A 27 -3.43 -7.85 1.21
N LYS A 28 -3.12 -8.99 0.62
CA LYS A 28 -3.22 -10.29 1.27
C LYS A 28 -1.86 -10.98 1.24
N SER A 29 -1.36 -11.35 2.41
CA SER A 29 -0.11 -12.09 2.49
C SER A 29 -0.31 -13.55 2.10
N LEU A 30 0.69 -14.16 1.47
CA LEU A 30 0.72 -15.61 1.24
C LEU A 30 0.95 -16.39 2.54
N ASN A 31 1.46 -15.73 3.58
CA ASN A 31 1.76 -16.33 4.89
C ASN A 31 0.65 -16.03 5.92
N GLN A 32 -0.53 -15.61 5.47
CA GLN A 32 -1.65 -15.27 6.35
C GLN A 32 -2.38 -16.56 6.78
N GLU A 33 -2.48 -16.82 8.09
CA GLU A 33 -3.15 -18.01 8.62
C GLU A 33 -4.69 -17.89 8.53
N GLN A 34 -5.34 -18.81 7.80
CA GLN A 34 -6.81 -19.02 7.70
C GLN A 34 -7.65 -17.74 7.37
N PRO A 35 -8.98 -17.79 7.14
CA PRO A 35 -9.64 -16.90 6.16
C PRO A 35 -9.76 -15.48 6.69
N SER A 36 -8.76 -14.66 6.40
CA SER A 36 -8.70 -13.27 6.79
C SER A 36 -8.87 -12.38 5.55
N PHE A 37 -9.68 -11.34 5.70
CA PHE A 37 -9.93 -10.35 4.66
C PHE A 37 -8.64 -9.61 4.28
N GLU A 38 -8.61 -9.01 3.10
CA GLU A 38 -7.47 -8.18 2.71
C GLU A 38 -7.27 -7.00 3.67
N LEU A 39 -6.04 -6.53 3.79
CA LEU A 39 -5.71 -5.31 4.51
C LEU A 39 -5.84 -4.11 3.58
N ASN A 40 -6.61 -3.11 3.99
CA ASN A 40 -6.77 -1.88 3.23
C ASN A 40 -5.44 -1.12 3.13
N VAL A 41 -5.17 -0.58 1.94
CA VAL A 41 -4.07 0.36 1.71
C VAL A 41 -4.53 1.75 2.14
N GLU A 42 -3.85 2.36 3.10
CA GLU A 42 -4.29 3.63 3.71
C GLU A 42 -3.64 4.85 3.07
N LYS A 43 -2.44 4.68 2.52
CA LYS A 43 -1.67 5.75 1.88
C LYS A 43 -0.99 5.23 0.63
N ALA A 44 -0.88 6.10 -0.37
CA ALA A 44 -0.18 5.81 -1.60
C ALA A 44 0.76 6.96 -1.94
N LYS A 45 1.81 6.67 -2.71
CA LYS A 45 2.62 7.67 -3.40
C LYS A 45 2.81 7.25 -4.84
N ALA A 46 2.85 8.22 -5.74
CA ALA A 46 3.04 7.97 -7.16
C ALA A 46 4.18 8.83 -7.70
N CYS A 47 5.08 8.22 -8.47
CA CYS A 47 6.12 8.96 -9.16
C CYS A 47 5.53 9.70 -10.35
N LEU A 48 5.81 11.00 -10.43
CA LEU A 48 5.34 11.86 -11.51
C LEU A 48 6.07 11.59 -12.85
N ASP A 49 7.23 10.94 -12.80
CA ASP A 49 8.09 10.74 -13.98
C ASP A 49 7.96 9.34 -14.58
N CYS A 50 7.99 8.29 -13.76
CA CYS A 50 8.01 6.89 -14.24
C CYS A 50 6.75 6.08 -13.92
N GLY A 51 5.78 6.67 -13.21
CA GLY A 51 4.53 5.99 -12.84
C GLY A 51 4.66 4.89 -11.77
N TYR A 52 5.83 4.74 -11.14
CA TYR A 52 6.01 3.85 -10.00
C TYR A 52 5.10 4.24 -8.83
N ILE A 53 4.45 3.27 -8.20
CA ILE A 53 3.54 3.48 -7.07
C ILE A 53 4.06 2.75 -5.83
N GLU A 54 4.04 3.45 -4.70
CA GLU A 54 4.23 2.87 -3.37
C GLU A 54 2.92 2.85 -2.61
N LEU A 55 2.60 1.70 -2.03
CA LEU A 55 1.39 1.49 -1.23
C LEU A 55 1.79 1.17 0.20
N TYR A 56 1.13 1.82 1.15
CA TYR A 56 1.43 1.71 2.57
C TYR A 56 0.25 1.03 3.28
N LEU A 57 0.59 0.00 4.04
CA LEU A 57 -0.30 -0.69 4.95
C LEU A 57 -0.02 -0.22 6.38
N ASP A 58 -1.04 -0.26 7.23
CA ASP A 58 -0.86 -0.14 8.66
C ASP A 58 -0.02 -1.34 9.17
N PRO A 59 1.16 -1.11 9.76
CA PRO A 59 2.05 -2.18 10.19
C PRO A 59 1.53 -2.95 11.42
N GLU A 60 0.70 -2.34 12.26
CA GLU A 60 0.07 -3.01 13.41
C GLU A 60 -1.02 -3.97 12.93
N LYS A 61 -1.89 -3.51 12.01
CA LYS A 61 -2.92 -4.37 11.39
C LYS A 61 -2.29 -5.50 10.56
N LEU A 62 -1.17 -5.23 9.88
CA LEU A 62 -0.43 -6.24 9.15
C LEU A 62 0.16 -7.30 10.09
N ARG A 63 0.80 -6.89 11.19
CA ARG A 63 1.34 -7.80 12.19
C ARG A 63 0.27 -8.69 12.83
N SER A 64 -0.86 -8.08 13.21
CA SER A 64 -2.02 -8.81 13.72
C SER A 64 -2.51 -9.89 12.75
N LYS A 65 -2.59 -9.60 11.45
CA LYS A 65 -2.98 -10.57 10.41
C LYS A 65 -1.95 -11.70 10.20
N LEU A 66 -0.70 -11.49 10.58
CA LEU A 66 0.39 -12.46 10.44
C LEU A 66 0.70 -13.21 11.74
N GLY A 67 -0.02 -12.93 12.84
CA GLY A 67 0.27 -13.51 14.16
C GLY A 67 1.63 -13.08 14.73
N LYS A 68 2.05 -11.84 14.45
CA LYS A 68 3.35 -11.27 14.85
C LYS A 68 3.22 -10.08 15.80
#